data_AF-A0A8I0GSH1-F1
#
_entry.id   AF-A0A8I0GSH1-F1
#
_cell.length_a   1.000
_cell.length_b   1.000
_cell.length_c   1.000
_cell.angle_alpha   90.00
_cell.angle_beta   90.00
_cell.angle_gamma   90.00
#
_symmetry.space_group_name_H-M   'P 1'
#
loop_
_entity.id
_entity.type
_entity.pdbx_description
1 polymer ?
#
loop_
_entity_poly.entity_id
_entity_poly.type
_entity_poly.pdbx_seq_one_letter_code
_entity_poly.pdbx_strand_id
1 'polypeptide(L)'
;MTHRETLLARLDEHQAKALEVIRRGDILLRPDAEPDPALLVQSRWELTRILAAYQAFKHHELFNPIIRGGAPDKVRLAEQMKRECVAIGDDYRDHVACCTNLDIPKHWDSYRPAVVRLLARVKSHMARERWVIESLLLSPSAAERMAARG
;
A
#
# COMPACT_ATOMS: atom_id res chain seq x y z
N MET A 1 -8.69 17.62 17.33
CA MET A 1 -8.10 16.91 16.17
C MET A 1 -8.98 17.17 14.96
N THR A 2 -8.43 17.76 13.90
CA THR A 2 -9.15 18.05 12.67
C THR A 2 -9.43 16.75 11.88
N HIS A 3 -10.42 16.74 10.99
CA HIS A 3 -10.70 15.56 10.15
C HIS A 3 -9.47 15.12 9.34
N ARG A 4 -8.67 16.08 8.86
CA ARG A 4 -7.38 15.84 8.19
C ARG A 4 -6.39 15.12 9.09
N GLU A 5 -6.21 15.58 10.34
CA GLU A 5 -5.30 14.94 11.30
C GLU A 5 -5.72 13.50 11.59
N THR A 6 -7.03 13.24 11.73
CA THR A 6 -7.55 11.88 11.91
C THR A 6 -7.22 10.97 10.73
N LEU A 7 -7.36 11.45 9.49
CA LEU A 7 -7.05 10.68 8.30
C LEU A 7 -5.56 10.36 8.18
N LEU A 8 -4.69 11.32 8.51
CA LEU A 8 -3.24 11.13 8.50
C LEU A 8 -2.78 10.17 9.62
N ALA A 9 -3.34 10.28 10.82
CA ALA A 9 -3.03 9.35 11.91
C ALA A 9 -3.42 7.90 11.54
N ARG A 10 -4.60 7.71 10.93
CA ARG A 10 -5.04 6.38 10.48
C ARG A 10 -4.20 5.83 9.34
N LEU A 11 -3.76 6.70 8.41
CA LEU A 11 -2.78 6.34 7.38
C LEU A 11 -1.51 5.79 8.03
N ASP A 12 -0.96 6.50 9.02
CA ASP A 12 0.26 6.11 9.73
C ASP A 12 0.08 4.79 10.47
N GLU A 13 -1.06 4.58 11.14
CA GLU A 13 -1.37 3.31 11.81
C GLU A 13 -1.41 2.13 10.83
N HIS A 14 -2.05 2.30 9.67
CA HIS A 14 -2.10 1.25 8.66
C HIS A 14 -0.71 0.95 8.09
N GLN A 15 0.09 1.99 7.80
CA GLN A 15 1.44 1.83 7.30
C GLN A 15 2.34 1.15 8.32
N ALA A 16 2.29 1.55 9.60
CA ALA A 16 3.07 0.95 10.67
C ALA A 16 2.76 -0.55 10.81
N LYS A 17 1.47 -0.94 10.79
CA LYS A 17 1.06 -2.36 10.83
C LYS A 17 1.62 -3.16 9.66
N ALA A 18 1.53 -2.62 8.44
CA ALA A 18 2.03 -3.31 7.26
C ALA A 18 3.56 -3.43 7.27
N LEU A 19 4.26 -2.34 7.59
CA LEU A 19 5.72 -2.29 7.66
C LEU A 19 6.27 -3.22 8.75
N GLU A 20 5.58 -3.39 9.86
CA GLU A 20 6.00 -4.33 10.91
C GLU A 20 5.95 -5.79 10.45
N VAL A 21 4.91 -6.19 9.72
CA VAL A 21 4.86 -7.54 9.12
C VAL A 21 5.95 -7.71 8.06
N ILE A 22 6.16 -6.68 7.21
CA ILE A 22 7.21 -6.70 6.20
C ILE A 22 8.59 -6.84 6.85
N ARG A 23 8.86 -6.13 7.94
CA ARG A 23 10.13 -6.21 8.69
C ARG A 23 10.37 -7.61 9.24
N ARG A 24 9.34 -8.26 9.79
CA ARG A 24 9.42 -9.67 10.21
C ARG A 24 9.68 -10.59 9.01
N GLY A 25 8.98 -10.38 7.89
CA GLY A 25 9.19 -11.13 6.65
C GLY A 25 10.58 -10.95 6.06
N ASP A 26 11.16 -9.74 6.13
CA ASP A 26 12.53 -9.45 5.65
C ASP A 26 13.57 -10.30 6.40
N ILE A 27 13.34 -10.64 7.68
CA ILE A 27 14.21 -11.55 8.45
C ILE A 27 14.13 -12.98 7.87
N LEU A 28 12.93 -13.46 7.53
CA LEU A 28 12.72 -14.77 6.92
C LEU A 28 13.27 -14.88 5.50
N LEU A 29 13.51 -13.75 4.84
CA LEU A 29 13.94 -13.67 3.43
C LEU A 29 15.41 -13.24 3.26
N ARG A 30 16.17 -13.19 4.37
CA ARG A 30 17.60 -12.86 4.32
C ARG A 30 18.36 -13.81 3.39
N PRO A 31 19.47 -13.37 2.77
CA PRO A 31 20.26 -14.22 1.88
C PRO A 31 20.76 -15.52 2.53
N ASP A 32 20.99 -15.50 3.85
CA ASP A 32 21.49 -16.60 4.68
C ASP A 32 20.37 -17.38 5.39
N ALA A 33 19.09 -17.07 5.12
CA ALA A 33 17.97 -17.73 5.77
C ALA A 33 17.61 -19.04 5.07
N GLU A 34 17.34 -20.06 5.88
CA GLU A 34 16.70 -21.30 5.45
C GLU A 34 15.17 -21.08 5.31
N PRO A 35 14.52 -21.72 4.32
CA PRO A 35 13.08 -21.59 4.15
C PRO A 35 12.32 -22.21 5.33
N ASP A 36 11.47 -21.40 5.98
CA ASP A 36 10.44 -21.87 6.90
C ASP A 36 9.05 -21.69 6.26
N PRO A 37 8.48 -22.74 5.62
CA PRO A 37 7.22 -22.61 4.91
C PRO A 37 6.06 -22.19 5.81
N ALA A 38 6.05 -22.60 7.08
CA ALA A 38 4.96 -22.30 8.00
C ALA A 38 4.96 -20.80 8.34
N LEU A 39 6.12 -20.25 8.72
CA LEU A 39 6.26 -18.82 9.02
C LEU A 39 6.04 -17.94 7.78
N LEU A 40 6.48 -18.40 6.60
CA LEU A 40 6.26 -17.69 5.34
C LEU A 40 4.78 -17.66 4.94
N VAL A 41 4.06 -18.77 5.12
CA VAL A 41 2.60 -18.84 4.90
C VAL A 41 1.87 -17.92 5.88
N GLN A 42 2.21 -17.98 7.17
CA GLN A 42 1.61 -17.14 8.20
C GLN A 42 1.81 -15.65 7.89
N SER A 43 3.06 -15.24 7.64
CA SER A 43 3.41 -13.85 7.35
C SER A 43 2.70 -13.34 6.09
N ARG A 44 2.60 -14.17 5.04
CA ARG A 44 1.90 -13.84 3.80
C ARG A 44 0.42 -13.58 4.03
N TRP A 45 -0.27 -14.44 4.78
CA TRP A 45 -1.70 -14.25 5.06
C TRP A 45 -1.96 -13.09 6.01
N GLU A 46 -1.07 -12.87 6.99
CA GLU A 46 -1.13 -11.69 7.85
C GLU A 46 -1.01 -10.40 7.04
N LEU A 47 0.03 -10.30 6.20
CA LEU A 47 0.24 -9.13 5.34
C LEU A 47 -0.92 -8.92 4.36
N THR A 48 -1.46 -9.99 3.77
CA THR A 48 -2.61 -9.93 2.86
C THR A 48 -3.81 -9.21 3.50
N ARG A 49 -4.15 -9.58 4.75
CA ARG A 49 -5.28 -8.98 5.47
C ARG A 49 -5.03 -7.51 5.78
N ILE A 50 -3.82 -7.18 6.23
CA ILE A 50 -3.44 -5.80 6.56
C ILE A 50 -3.45 -4.91 5.31
N LEU A 51 -2.90 -5.38 4.19
CA LEU A 51 -2.91 -4.65 2.93
C LEU A 51 -4.32 -4.47 2.38
N ALA A 52 -5.20 -5.48 2.50
CA ALA A 52 -6.59 -5.36 2.09
C ALA A 52 -7.34 -4.29 2.90
N ALA A 53 -7.19 -4.31 4.24
CA ALA A 53 -7.80 -3.31 5.11
C ALA A 53 -7.24 -1.90 4.82
N TYR A 54 -5.94 -1.79 4.60
CA TYR A 54 -5.29 -0.53 4.24
C TYR A 54 -5.77 0.03 2.90
N GLN A 55 -5.86 -0.83 1.87
CA GLN A 55 -6.37 -0.46 0.56
C GLN A 55 -7.82 0.02 0.65
N ALA A 56 -8.67 -0.69 1.39
CA ALA A 56 -10.07 -0.30 1.61
C ALA A 56 -10.15 1.10 2.25
N PHE A 57 -9.41 1.33 3.33
CA PHE A 57 -9.33 2.65 3.97
C PHE A 57 -8.95 3.75 2.97
N LYS A 58 -7.82 3.62 2.28
CA LYS A 58 -7.35 4.64 1.34
C LYS A 58 -8.36 4.90 0.22
N HIS A 59 -8.93 3.83 -0.35
CA HIS A 59 -9.85 3.97 -1.46
C HIS A 59 -11.15 4.65 -1.02
N HIS A 60 -11.76 4.18 0.06
CA HIS A 60 -13.08 4.65 0.48
C HIS A 60 -13.04 6.02 1.14
N GLU A 61 -11.98 6.33 1.89
CA GLU A 61 -11.95 7.50 2.76
C GLU A 61 -11.02 8.61 2.28
N LEU A 62 -10.04 8.30 1.41
CA LEU A 62 -9.13 9.30 0.84
C LEU A 62 -9.40 9.55 -0.64
N PHE A 63 -9.28 8.51 -1.47
CA PHE A 63 -9.29 8.69 -2.93
C PHE A 63 -10.70 8.92 -3.48
N ASN A 64 -11.68 8.06 -3.15
CA ASN A 64 -13.02 8.16 -3.72
C ASN A 64 -13.73 9.50 -3.41
N PRO A 65 -13.64 10.07 -2.19
CA PRO A 65 -14.24 11.38 -1.92
C PRO A 65 -13.65 12.48 -2.79
N ILE A 66 -12.33 12.48 -2.98
CA ILE A 66 -11.62 13.46 -3.82
C ILE A 66 -11.96 13.26 -5.29
N ILE A 67 -12.01 12.03 -5.77
CA ILE A 67 -12.37 11.72 -7.17
C ILE A 67 -13.78 12.21 -7.50
N ARG A 68 -14.73 12.14 -6.56
CA ARG A 68 -16.13 12.53 -6.80
C ARG A 68 -16.38 14.03 -6.81
N GLY A 69 -15.56 14.83 -6.13
CA GLY A 69 -15.88 16.25 -5.91
C GLY A 69 -14.69 17.17 -5.64
N GLY A 70 -13.47 16.70 -5.88
CA GLY A 70 -12.23 17.48 -5.72
C GLY A 70 -11.95 18.38 -6.94
N ALA A 71 -10.92 19.23 -6.79
CA ALA A 71 -10.39 20.00 -7.91
C ALA A 71 -9.76 19.08 -8.98
N PRO A 72 -9.78 19.45 -10.28
CA PRO A 72 -9.37 18.55 -11.37
C PRO A 72 -7.94 17.98 -11.24
N ASP A 73 -6.99 18.77 -10.75
CA ASP A 73 -5.62 18.36 -10.48
C ASP A 73 -5.54 17.28 -9.38
N LYS A 74 -6.29 17.46 -8.30
CA LYS A 74 -6.40 16.51 -7.18
C LYS A 74 -7.15 15.25 -7.56
N VAL A 75 -8.19 15.36 -8.37
CA VAL A 75 -8.91 14.21 -8.95
C VAL A 75 -7.92 13.36 -9.73
N ARG A 76 -7.19 13.96 -10.68
CA ARG A 76 -6.20 13.24 -11.50
C ARG A 76 -5.13 12.56 -10.64
N LEU A 77 -4.63 13.25 -9.61
CA LEU A 77 -3.64 12.69 -8.69
C LEU A 77 -4.21 11.51 -7.87
N ALA A 78 -5.43 11.64 -7.34
CA ALA A 78 -6.10 10.58 -6.58
C ALA A 78 -6.41 9.35 -7.45
N GLU A 79 -6.84 9.55 -8.70
CA GLU A 79 -7.03 8.46 -9.66
C GLU A 79 -5.72 7.73 -9.97
N GLN A 80 -4.63 8.48 -10.19
CA GLN A 80 -3.33 7.89 -10.46
C GLN A 80 -2.85 7.03 -9.28
N MET A 81 -2.92 7.57 -8.06
CA MET A 81 -2.54 6.83 -6.85
C MET A 81 -3.39 5.59 -6.65
N LYS A 82 -4.70 5.68 -6.90
CA LYS A 82 -5.61 4.55 -6.79
C LYS A 82 -5.27 3.47 -7.81
N ARG A 83 -4.98 3.82 -9.07
CA ARG A 83 -4.56 2.87 -10.11
C ARG A 83 -3.27 2.15 -9.72
N GLU A 84 -2.27 2.87 -9.23
CA GLU A 84 -1.01 2.29 -8.75
C GLU A 84 -1.22 1.34 -7.57
N CYS A 85 -2.05 1.74 -6.60
CA CYS A 85 -2.36 0.90 -5.44
C CYS A 85 -3.09 -0.39 -5.84
N VAL A 86 -4.01 -0.31 -6.81
CA VAL A 86 -4.70 -1.50 -7.36
C VAL A 86 -3.70 -2.42 -8.05
N ALA A 87 -2.87 -1.90 -8.94
CA ALA A 87 -1.89 -2.70 -9.68
C ALA A 87 -0.91 -3.43 -8.75
N ILE A 88 -0.38 -2.77 -7.72
CA ILE A 88 0.49 -3.41 -6.73
C ILE A 88 -0.28 -4.47 -5.92
N GLY A 89 -1.54 -4.20 -5.59
CA GLY A 89 -2.41 -5.15 -4.90
C GLY A 89 -2.71 -6.40 -5.73
N ASP A 90 -2.90 -6.24 -7.04
CA ASP A 90 -3.08 -7.35 -7.99
C ASP A 90 -1.81 -8.19 -8.08
N ASP A 91 -0.65 -7.56 -8.33
CA ASP A 91 0.65 -8.24 -8.36
C ASP A 91 0.91 -9.06 -7.08
N TYR A 92 0.53 -8.51 -5.93
CA TYR A 92 0.68 -9.19 -4.65
C TYR A 92 -0.27 -10.40 -4.54
N ARG A 93 -1.55 -10.24 -4.90
CA ARG A 93 -2.53 -11.33 -4.87
C ARG A 93 -2.15 -12.45 -5.83
N ASP A 94 -1.69 -12.11 -7.03
CA ASP A 94 -1.24 -13.08 -8.03
C ASP A 94 -0.06 -13.88 -7.49
N HIS A 95 0.92 -13.21 -6.87
CA HIS A 95 2.02 -13.89 -6.19
C HIS A 95 1.52 -14.84 -5.08
N VAL A 96 0.59 -14.40 -4.22
CA VAL A 96 0.02 -15.27 -3.18
C VAL A 96 -0.69 -16.49 -3.78
N ALA A 97 -1.47 -16.29 -4.85
CA ALA A 97 -2.17 -17.37 -5.54
C ALA A 97 -1.19 -18.40 -6.12
N CYS A 98 -0.16 -17.94 -6.85
CA CYS A 98 0.88 -18.82 -7.39
C CYS A 98 1.61 -19.62 -6.30
N CYS A 99 1.85 -19.01 -5.13
CA CYS A 99 2.60 -19.65 -4.06
C CYS A 99 1.78 -20.52 -3.11
N THR A 100 0.44 -20.55 -3.23
CA THR A 100 -0.42 -21.35 -2.33
C THR A 100 -0.12 -22.85 -2.41
N ASN A 101 0.24 -23.35 -3.60
CA ASN A 101 0.53 -24.77 -3.84
C ASN A 101 2.01 -25.03 -4.19
N LEU A 102 2.88 -24.03 -3.99
CA LEU A 102 4.30 -24.14 -4.34
C LEU A 102 5.07 -24.84 -3.21
N ASP A 103 5.90 -25.81 -3.56
CA ASP A 103 6.91 -26.38 -2.67
C ASP A 103 8.03 -25.35 -2.45
N ILE A 104 7.82 -24.43 -1.49
CA ILE A 104 8.70 -23.28 -1.25
C ILE A 104 10.17 -23.69 -1.08
N PRO A 105 10.53 -24.73 -0.27
CA PRO A 105 11.91 -25.15 -0.14
C PRO A 105 12.56 -25.56 -1.47
N LYS A 106 11.86 -26.32 -2.32
CA LYS A 106 12.40 -26.72 -3.64
C LYS A 106 12.58 -25.56 -4.61
N HIS A 107 11.87 -24.46 -4.39
CA HIS A 107 11.88 -23.29 -5.28
C HIS A 107 12.50 -22.05 -4.63
N TRP A 108 13.22 -22.22 -3.51
CA TRP A 108 13.68 -21.12 -2.66
C TRP A 108 14.47 -20.05 -3.43
N ASP A 109 15.39 -20.47 -4.29
CA ASP A 109 16.25 -19.59 -5.09
C ASP A 109 15.48 -18.65 -6.02
N SER A 110 14.29 -19.07 -6.46
CA SER A 110 13.39 -18.26 -7.29
C SER A 110 12.36 -17.50 -6.46
N TYR A 111 11.84 -18.14 -5.41
CA TYR A 111 10.80 -17.62 -4.53
C TYR A 111 11.30 -16.40 -3.75
N ARG A 112 12.40 -16.53 -3.02
CA ARG A 112 12.95 -15.48 -2.14
C ARG A 112 13.17 -14.16 -2.87
N PRO A 113 13.93 -14.08 -3.99
CA PRO A 113 14.14 -12.81 -4.66
C PRO A 113 12.86 -12.24 -5.29
N ALA A 114 11.89 -13.08 -5.67
CA ALA A 114 10.59 -12.59 -6.15
C ALA A 114 9.81 -11.90 -5.02
N VAL A 115 9.75 -12.51 -3.83
CA VAL A 115 9.08 -11.90 -2.66
C VAL A 115 9.79 -10.60 -2.26
N VAL A 116 11.12 -10.59 -2.18
CA VAL A 116 11.90 -9.39 -1.83
C VAL A 116 11.60 -8.24 -2.80
N ARG A 117 11.57 -8.50 -4.12
CA ARG A 117 11.23 -7.46 -5.12
C ARG A 117 9.81 -6.94 -4.95
N LEU A 118 8.85 -7.83 -4.69
CA LEU A 118 7.45 -7.45 -4.46
C LEU A 118 7.31 -6.57 -3.21
N LEU A 119 7.90 -6.98 -2.08
CA LEU A 119 7.87 -6.21 -0.83
C LEU A 119 8.60 -4.86 -0.98
N ALA A 120 9.68 -4.79 -1.75
CA ALA A 120 10.34 -3.53 -2.06
C ALA A 120 9.39 -2.57 -2.80
N ARG A 121 8.64 -3.06 -3.80
CA ARG A 121 7.65 -2.24 -4.53
C ARG A 121 6.54 -1.71 -3.61
N VAL A 122 6.03 -2.56 -2.71
CA VAL A 122 5.04 -2.16 -1.69
C VAL A 122 5.60 -1.07 -0.77
N LYS A 123 6.81 -1.28 -0.23
CA LYS A 123 7.51 -0.29 0.62
C LYS A 123 7.71 1.05 -0.09
N SER A 124 8.19 1.02 -1.33
CA SER A 124 8.42 2.23 -2.13
C SER A 124 7.13 2.98 -2.44
N HIS A 125 6.02 2.28 -2.67
CA HIS A 125 4.72 2.92 -2.84
C HIS A 125 4.32 3.62 -1.53
N MET A 126 4.29 2.91 -0.40
CA MET A 126 3.93 3.47 0.93
C MET A 126 4.75 4.71 1.29
N ALA A 127 6.05 4.70 1.01
CA ALA A 127 6.93 5.85 1.29
C ALA A 127 6.54 7.12 0.53
N ARG A 128 5.99 7.00 -0.69
CA ARG A 128 5.50 8.14 -1.47
C ARG A 128 4.08 8.56 -1.06
N GLU A 129 3.27 7.63 -0.56
CA GLU A 129 1.86 7.87 -0.27
C GLU A 129 1.64 9.01 0.72
N ARG A 130 2.48 9.12 1.75
CA ARG A 130 2.33 10.17 2.77
C ARG A 130 2.34 11.56 2.15
N TRP A 131 3.35 11.87 1.35
CA TRP A 131 3.48 13.18 0.68
C TRP A 131 2.32 13.47 -0.25
N VAL A 132 1.86 12.46 -0.99
CA VAL A 132 0.73 12.61 -1.91
C VAL A 132 -0.58 12.84 -1.15
N ILE A 133 -0.83 12.08 -0.08
CA ILE A 133 -2.05 12.24 0.73
C ILE A 133 -2.04 13.59 1.44
N GLU A 134 -0.90 14.04 1.95
CA GLU A 134 -0.78 15.38 2.52
C GLU A 134 -1.14 16.45 1.47
N SER A 135 -0.62 16.35 0.25
CA SER A 135 -0.95 17.26 -0.87
C SER A 135 -2.44 17.24 -1.25
N LEU A 136 -3.04 16.05 -1.32
CA LEU A 136 -4.45 15.85 -1.62
C LEU A 136 -5.37 16.48 -0.57
N LEU A 137 -4.95 16.45 0.70
CA LEU A 137 -5.71 16.97 1.84
C LEU A 137 -5.47 18.47 2.12
N LEU A 138 -4.54 19.13 1.43
CA LEU A 138 -4.43 20.58 1.48
C LEU A 138 -5.71 21.20 0.89
N SER A 139 -6.26 22.22 1.53
CA SER A 139 -7.39 22.97 0.95
C SER A 139 -6.94 23.71 -0.32
N PRO A 140 -7.81 23.93 -1.32
CA PRO A 140 -7.51 24.87 -2.40
C PRO A 140 -7.19 26.25 -1.79
N SER A 141 -6.28 26.99 -2.42
CA SER A 141 -6.06 28.40 -2.10
C SER A 141 -7.30 29.23 -2.39
N ALA A 142 -7.41 30.42 -1.78
CA ALA A 142 -8.52 31.34 -2.08
C ALA A 142 -8.57 31.75 -3.56
N ALA A 143 -7.41 31.82 -4.23
CA ALA A 143 -7.29 32.13 -5.64
C ALA A 143 -7.93 31.05 -6.55
N GLU A 144 -7.71 29.77 -6.23
CA GLU A 144 -8.31 28.64 -6.97
C GLU A 144 -9.83 28.56 -6.78
N ARG A 145 -10.33 28.95 -5.59
CA ARG A 145 -11.78 29.05 -5.33
C ARG A 145 -12.45 30.18 -6.09
N MET A 146 -11.73 31.28 -6.34
CA MET A 146 -12.24 32.43 -7.09
C MET A 146 -12.19 32.17 -8.60
N ALA A 147 -11.14 31.52 -9.10
CA ALA A 147 -11.01 31.17 -10.53
C ALA A 147 -12.05 30.12 -11.00
N ALA A 148 -12.56 29.27 -10.10
CA ALA A 148 -13.59 28.28 -10.42
C ALA A 148 -15.03 28.83 -10.36
N ARG A 149 -15.22 30.11 -10.01
CA ARG A 149 -16.54 30.77 -9.86
C ARG A 149 -16.79 31.90 -10.86
N GLY A 150 -15.83 32.21 -11.73
CA GLY A 150 -15.96 33.15 -12.85
C GLY A 150 -16.04 32.41 -14.17
#